data_AF-A0A8T4NYW0-F1
#
_entry.id   AF-A0A8T4NYW0-F1
#
_cell.length_a   1.000
_cell.length_b   1.000
_cell.length_c   1.000
_cell.angle_alpha   90.00
_cell.angle_beta   90.00
_cell.angle_gamma   90.00
#
_symmetry.space_group_name_H-M   'P 1'
#
loop_
_entity.id
_entity.type
_entity.pdbx_description
1 polymer ?
#
loop_
_entity_poly.entity_id
_entity_poly.type
_entity_poly.pdbx_seq_one_letter_code
_entity_poly.pdbx_strand_id
1 'polypeptide(L)'
;MKTIKGANGLVTLIENGGDDWFTALYHEGVPLHNNHAERELRPIVLLRKTIGCYRNEKGKRWIDIVVSILHTWKLRGMNLFQNLRLVTG
;
A
#
# COMPACT_ATOMS: atom_id res chain seq x y z
N MET A 1 -4.61 -18.07 -33.84
CA MET A 1 -5.07 -17.61 -32.50
C MET A 1 -5.47 -16.15 -32.64
N LYS A 2 -6.76 -15.81 -32.46
CA LYS A 2 -7.23 -14.42 -32.61
C LYS A 2 -6.63 -13.60 -31.46
N THR A 3 -5.74 -12.66 -31.78
CA THR A 3 -5.25 -11.67 -30.83
C THR A 3 -6.44 -10.83 -30.37
N ILE A 4 -6.81 -10.99 -29.09
CA ILE A 4 -7.85 -10.16 -28.48
C ILE A 4 -7.33 -8.72 -28.49
N LYS A 5 -8.03 -7.82 -29.19
CA LYS A 5 -7.66 -6.40 -29.27
C LYS A 5 -7.68 -5.83 -27.85
N GLY A 6 -6.53 -5.35 -27.35
CA GLY A 6 -6.37 -4.89 -25.96
C GLY A 6 -5.72 -5.90 -25.00
N ALA A 7 -5.38 -7.12 -25.46
CA ALA A 7 -4.75 -8.14 -24.62
C ALA A 7 -3.38 -7.72 -24.04
N ASN A 8 -2.62 -6.88 -24.75
CA ASN A 8 -1.28 -6.48 -24.31
C ASN A 8 -1.29 -5.81 -22.93
N GLY A 9 -2.31 -4.99 -22.64
CA GLY A 9 -2.43 -4.35 -21.32
C GLY A 9 -2.66 -5.35 -20.19
N LEU A 10 -3.43 -6.41 -20.46
CA LEU A 10 -3.65 -7.49 -19.50
C LEU A 10 -2.38 -8.33 -19.29
N VAL A 11 -1.64 -8.63 -20.37
CA VAL A 11 -0.36 -9.34 -20.27
C VAL A 11 0.61 -8.56 -19.40
N THR A 12 0.80 -7.26 -19.69
CA THR A 12 1.68 -6.39 -18.89
C THR A 12 1.23 -6.27 -17.43
N LEU A 13 -0.08 -6.22 -17.17
CA LEU A 13 -0.60 -6.18 -15.80
C LEU A 13 -0.26 -7.46 -15.02
N ILE A 14 -0.43 -8.63 -15.65
CA ILE A 14 -0.13 -9.94 -15.06
C ILE A 14 1.37 -10.07 -14.83
N GLU A 15 2.19 -9.73 -15.82
CA GLU A 15 3.65 -9.77 -15.72
C GLU A 15 4.19 -8.85 -14.61
N ASN A 16 3.62 -7.64 -14.47
CA ASN A 16 4.08 -6.68 -13.47
C ASN A 16 3.73 -7.07 -12.03
N GLY A 17 2.61 -7.75 -11.81
CA GLY A 17 2.24 -8.18 -10.45
C GLY A 17 2.69 -9.61 -10.11
N GLY A 18 3.06 -10.42 -11.10
CA GLY A 18 3.68 -11.74 -10.88
C GLY A 18 2.92 -12.62 -9.89
N ASP A 19 3.67 -13.24 -8.97
CA ASP A 19 3.15 -14.16 -7.96
C ASP A 19 2.22 -13.46 -6.94
N ASP A 20 2.35 -12.14 -6.75
CA ASP A 20 1.56 -11.40 -5.76
C ASP A 20 0.06 -11.40 -6.11
N TRP A 21 -0.30 -11.47 -7.41
CA TRP A 21 -1.69 -11.60 -7.86
C TRP A 21 -2.39 -12.85 -7.32
N PHE A 22 -1.61 -13.89 -7.00
CA PHE A 22 -2.12 -15.19 -6.59
C PHE A 22 -1.99 -15.43 -5.08
N THR A 23 -1.57 -14.44 -4.30
CA THR A 23 -1.40 -14.53 -2.82
C THR A 23 -2.64 -15.11 -2.12
N ALA A 24 -3.84 -14.74 -2.56
CA ALA A 24 -5.10 -15.23 -2.01
C ALA A 24 -5.35 -16.73 -2.26
N LEU A 25 -4.69 -17.34 -3.26
CA LEU A 25 -4.75 -18.78 -3.49
C LEU A 25 -3.85 -19.55 -2.52
N TYR A 26 -2.82 -18.91 -1.98
CA TYR A 26 -1.86 -19.52 -1.06
C TYR A 26 -2.21 -19.27 0.42
N HIS A 27 -2.99 -18.22 0.72
CA HIS A 27 -3.30 -17.80 2.08
C HIS A 27 -4.82 -17.70 2.30
N GLU A 28 -5.35 -18.65 3.07
CA GLU A 28 -6.75 -18.65 3.47
C GLU A 28 -7.11 -17.39 4.26
N GLY A 29 -8.25 -16.76 3.91
CA GLY A 29 -8.72 -15.51 4.52
C GLY A 29 -8.24 -14.22 3.83
N VAL A 30 -7.33 -14.30 2.86
CA VAL A 30 -6.99 -13.14 2.02
C VAL A 30 -7.99 -13.03 0.87
N PRO A 31 -8.68 -11.89 0.68
CA PRO A 31 -9.63 -11.72 -0.40
C PRO A 31 -8.93 -11.68 -1.77
N LEU A 32 -9.60 -12.19 -2.81
CA LEU A 32 -9.13 -12.13 -4.22
C LEU A 32 -9.14 -10.71 -4.81
N HIS A 33 -9.60 -9.70 -4.06
CA HIS A 33 -9.64 -8.31 -4.47
C HIS A 33 -8.72 -7.43 -3.62
N ASN A 34 -8.16 -6.37 -4.20
CA ASN A 34 -7.24 -5.47 -3.51
C ASN A 34 -7.91 -4.32 -2.74
N ASN A 35 -9.26 -4.29 -2.67
CA ASN A 35 -10.03 -3.16 -2.11
C ASN A 35 -9.58 -2.73 -0.70
N HIS A 36 -9.22 -3.69 0.14
CA HIS A 36 -8.75 -3.41 1.49
C HIS A 36 -7.43 -2.63 1.46
N ALA A 37 -6.42 -3.13 0.73
CA ALA A 37 -5.13 -2.45 0.66
C ALA A 37 -5.25 -1.09 -0.03
N GLU A 38 -6.03 -0.97 -1.10
CA GLU A 38 -6.29 0.32 -1.76
C GLU A 38 -6.94 1.34 -0.81
N ARG A 39 -7.92 0.90 -0.02
CA ARG A 39 -8.59 1.76 0.97
C ARG A 39 -7.60 2.24 2.03
N GLU A 40 -6.75 1.35 2.53
CA GLU A 40 -5.75 1.66 3.55
C GLU A 40 -4.61 2.56 3.01
N LEU A 41 -4.27 2.45 1.73
CA LEU A 41 -3.26 3.30 1.05
C LEU A 41 -3.81 4.65 0.58
N ARG A 42 -5.13 4.81 0.42
CA ARG A 42 -5.74 6.05 -0.07
C ARG A 42 -5.34 7.30 0.72
N PRO A 43 -5.30 7.30 2.07
CA PRO A 43 -4.89 8.48 2.84
C PRO A 43 -3.47 8.94 2.51
N ILE A 44 -2.51 8.02 2.34
CA ILE A 44 -1.12 8.38 2.02
C ILE A 44 -0.96 8.83 0.56
N VAL A 45 -1.74 8.27 -0.37
CA VAL A 45 -1.77 8.76 -1.76
C VAL A 45 -2.29 10.21 -1.81
N LEU A 46 -3.36 10.52 -1.08
CA LEU A 46 -3.90 11.87 -0.99
C LEU A 46 -2.91 12.83 -0.33
N LEU A 47 -2.29 12.42 0.79
CA LEU A 47 -1.25 13.22 1.45
C LEU A 47 -0.11 13.56 0.49
N ARG A 48 0.44 12.56 -0.22
CA ARG A 48 1.51 12.75 -1.21
C ARG A 48 1.12 13.75 -2.30
N LYS A 49 -0.13 13.69 -2.77
CA LYS A 49 -0.66 14.63 -3.76
C LYS A 49 -0.73 16.06 -3.20
N THR A 50 -1.18 16.22 -1.96
CA THR A 50 -1.28 17.53 -1.29
C THR A 50 0.10 18.15 -1.03
N ILE A 51 1.09 17.38 -0.61
CA ILE A 51 2.44 17.89 -0.30
C ILE A 51 3.33 18.08 -1.55
N GLY A 52 2.83 17.75 -2.74
CA GLY A 52 3.57 17.90 -4.00
C GLY A 52 4.66 16.84 -4.22
N CYS A 53 4.42 15.60 -3.77
CA CYS A 53 5.34 14.46 -3.84
C CYS A 53 6.66 14.64 -3.07
N TYR A 54 7.46 13.58 -3.03
CA TYR A 54 8.76 13.58 -2.36
C TYR A 54 9.83 14.19 -3.26
N ARG A 55 10.64 15.12 -2.72
CA ARG A 55 11.72 15.81 -3.45
C ARG A 55 13.10 15.17 -3.28
N ASN A 56 13.23 14.20 -2.36
CA ASN A 56 14.46 13.44 -2.13
C ASN A 56 14.15 12.09 -1.45
N GLU A 57 15.10 11.15 -1.55
CA GLU A 57 14.94 9.78 -1.02
C GLU A 57 14.86 9.75 0.52
N LYS A 58 15.58 10.67 1.19
CA LYS A 58 15.54 10.77 2.65
C LYS A 58 14.13 11.08 3.17
N GLY A 59 13.46 12.05 2.56
CA GLY A 59 12.10 12.46 2.92
C GLY A 59 11.07 11.39 2.57
N LYS A 60 11.21 10.73 1.42
CA LYS A 60 10.40 9.57 1.05
C LYS A 60 10.49 8.48 2.12
N ARG A 61 11.72 8.05 2.44
CA ARG A 61 11.95 6.99 3.43
C ARG A 61 11.43 7.37 4.82
N TRP A 62 11.58 8.62 5.23
CA TRP A 62 11.04 9.10 6.50
C TRP A 62 9.51 8.99 6.54
N ILE A 63 8.81 9.46 5.50
CA ILE A 63 7.35 9.38 5.43
C ILE A 63 6.89 7.91 5.39
N ASP A 64 7.55 7.06 4.60
CA ASP A 64 7.19 5.65 4.48
C ASP A 64 7.31 4.92 5.84
N ILE A 65 8.36 5.20 6.62
CA ILE A 65 8.54 4.65 7.97
C ILE A 65 7.45 5.15 8.92
N VAL A 66 7.25 6.47 9.00
CA VAL A 66 6.27 7.08 9.92
C VAL A 66 4.86 6.56 9.63
N VAL A 67 4.45 6.56 8.36
CA VAL A 67 3.13 6.10 7.94
C VAL A 67 2.96 4.61 8.27
N SER A 68 3.97 3.78 8.05
CA SER A 68 3.91 2.34 8.39
C SER A 68 3.66 2.11 9.88
N ILE A 69 4.34 2.87 10.75
CA ILE A 69 4.16 2.78 12.21
C ILE A 69 2.75 3.24 12.61
N LEU A 70 2.33 4.43 12.17
CA LEU A 70 1.01 4.97 12.49
C LEU A 70 -0.11 4.06 12.00
N HIS A 71 0.05 3.50 10.79
CA HIS A 71 -0.91 2.57 10.22
C HIS A 71 -1.00 1.28 11.03
N THR A 72 0.14 0.73 11.46
CA THR A 72 0.19 -0.46 12.32
C THR A 72 -0.53 -0.22 13.64
N TRP A 73 -0.30 0.92 14.30
CA TRP A 73 -1.01 1.27 15.53
C TRP A 73 -2.51 1.43 15.33
N LYS A 74 -2.92 2.08 14.23
CA LYS A 74 -4.33 2.21 13.87
C LYS A 74 -5.00 0.85 13.69
N LEU A 75 -4.37 -0.07 12.94
CA LEU A 75 -4.90 -1.43 12.71
C LEU A 75 -5.00 -2.24 14.00
N ARG A 76 -4.11 -2.01 14.97
CA ARG A 76 -4.13 -2.65 16.28
C ARG A 76 -5.09 -1.99 17.28
N GLY A 77 -5.83 -0.94 16.88
CA GLY A 77 -6.72 -0.20 17.77
C GLY A 77 -5.99 0.58 18.88
N MET A 78 -4.71 0.88 18.67
CA MET A 78 -3.86 1.55 19.65
C MET A 78 -4.02 3.07 19.57
N ASN A 79 -3.94 3.75 20.72
CA ASN A 79 -3.99 5.21 20.76
C ASN A 79 -2.70 5.81 20.17
N LEU A 80 -2.82 6.52 19.04
CA LEU A 80 -1.69 7.11 18.31
C LEU A 80 -0.85 8.05 19.18
N PHE A 81 -1.48 8.95 19.95
CA PHE A 81 -0.78 9.95 20.76
C PHE A 81 -0.01 9.33 21.91
N GLN A 82 -0.60 8.35 22.59
CA GLN A 82 0.06 7.62 23.68
C GLN A 82 1.29 6.87 23.16
N ASN A 83 1.14 6.14 22.04
CA ASN A 83 2.25 5.38 21.47
C ASN A 83 3.35 6.29 20.90
N LEU A 84 2.98 7.41 20.30
CA LEU A 84 3.95 8.39 19.83
C LEU A 84 4.80 8.92 21.00
N ARG A 85 4.15 9.28 22.12
CA ARG A 85 4.84 9.76 23.33
C ARG A 85 5.82 8.72 23.88
N LEU A 86 5.49 7.43 23.82
CA LEU A 86 6.37 6.35 24.29
C LEU A 86 7.62 6.16 23.41
N VAL A 87 7.51 6.39 22.11
CA VAL A 87 8.63 6.21 21.16
C VAL A 87 9.56 7.41 21.11
N THR A 88 9.06 8.62 21.42
CA THR A 88 9.85 9.86 21.43
C THR A 88 10.33 10.29 22.82
N GLY A 89 9.88 9.61 23.87
CA GLY A 89 10.15 9.92 25.27
C GLY A 89 11.36 9.21 25.84
#